data_AF-A0A4Q5S3Y5-F1
#
_entry.id   AF-A0A4Q5S3Y5-F1
#
_cell.length_a   1.000
_cell.length_b   1.000
_cell.length_c   1.000
_cell.angle_alpha   90.00
_cell.angle_beta   90.00
_cell.angle_gamma   90.00
#
_symmetry.space_group_name_H-M   'P 1'
#
loop_
_entity.id
_entity.type
_entity.pdbx_description
1 polymer ?
#
loop_
_entity_poly.entity_id
_entity_poly.type
_entity_poly.pdbx_seq_one_letter_code
_entity_poly.pdbx_strand_id
1 'polypeptide(L)'
;MTTRTGVYPGTFDPITLGHMDIIRRGAKLVDRLVIGVTTNPSKNPMFTIEERMEMVLRETAGIEGIEVVSFDSLLMGFAERQGATMIIRGLRAVADFEYEYQMAGMNQQLNDKIETVFLMADVSLQPIASRLVKEIALYGGDIRKFVPAQVHAEVADRVEAIGRKGTD
;
A
#
# COMPACT_ATOMS: atom_id res chain seq x y z
N MET A 1 23.75 -0.63 -17.85
CA MET A 1 23.24 0.21 -16.75
C MET A 1 22.68 -0.72 -15.69
N THR A 2 22.87 -0.41 -14.41
CA THR A 2 22.24 -1.13 -13.29
C THR A 2 20.75 -0.78 -13.24
N THR A 3 19.88 -1.79 -13.15
CA THR A 3 18.42 -1.63 -13.01
C THR A 3 18.09 -0.92 -11.70
N ARG A 4 17.39 0.21 -11.77
CA ARG A 4 16.88 0.91 -10.59
C ARG A 4 15.68 0.15 -10.06
N THR A 5 15.82 -0.45 -8.88
CA THR A 5 14.74 -1.18 -8.22
C THR A 5 14.23 -0.40 -7.01
N GLY A 6 12.93 -0.13 -6.98
CA GLY A 6 12.22 0.44 -5.84
C GLY A 6 11.31 -0.58 -5.17
N VAL A 7 11.08 -0.43 -3.87
CA VAL A 7 10.07 -1.17 -3.11
C VAL A 7 9.02 -0.19 -2.59
N TYR A 8 7.74 -0.43 -2.89
CA TYR A 8 6.62 0.24 -2.23
C TYR A 8 5.93 -0.75 -1.29
N PRO A 9 6.23 -0.70 0.03
CA PRO A 9 5.67 -1.64 0.98
C PRO A 9 4.33 -1.15 1.53
N GLY A 10 3.42 -2.07 1.81
CA GLY A 10 2.13 -1.72 2.40
C GLY A 10 1.31 -2.94 2.81
N THR A 11 0.34 -2.72 3.70
CA THR A 11 -0.64 -3.77 4.03
C THR A 11 -1.67 -3.91 2.90
N PHE A 12 -2.04 -2.82 2.22
CA PHE A 12 -3.01 -2.82 1.10
C PHE A 12 -4.33 -3.53 1.44
N ASP A 13 -4.97 -3.14 2.54
CA ASP A 13 -6.16 -3.81 3.07
C ASP A 13 -7.40 -2.87 3.17
N PRO A 14 -8.08 -2.61 2.04
CA PRO A 14 -7.70 -2.99 0.69
C PRO A 14 -6.73 -1.98 0.04
N ILE A 15 -6.28 -2.27 -1.19
CA ILE A 15 -5.66 -1.27 -2.06
C ILE A 15 -6.68 -0.14 -2.35
N THR A 16 -6.22 1.10 -2.48
CA THR A 16 -7.09 2.29 -2.61
C THR A 16 -6.63 3.15 -3.78
N LEU A 17 -7.44 4.13 -4.18
CA LEU A 17 -7.02 5.10 -5.21
C LEU A 17 -5.78 5.90 -4.78
N GLY A 18 -5.62 6.16 -3.47
CA GLY A 18 -4.39 6.77 -2.94
C GLY A 18 -3.16 5.89 -3.14
N HIS A 19 -3.27 4.57 -2.92
CA HIS A 19 -2.17 3.65 -3.22
C HIS A 19 -1.86 3.62 -4.73
N MET A 20 -2.88 3.62 -5.57
CA MET A 20 -2.72 3.63 -7.03
C MET A 20 -2.01 4.88 -7.55
N ASP A 21 -2.21 6.05 -6.92
CA ASP A 21 -1.43 7.26 -7.23
C ASP A 21 0.07 7.05 -6.97
N ILE A 22 0.41 6.57 -5.78
CA ILE A 22 1.81 6.33 -5.39
C ILE A 22 2.45 5.26 -6.27
N ILE A 23 1.75 4.19 -6.62
CA ILE A 23 2.25 3.14 -7.52
C ILE A 23 2.58 3.74 -8.90
N ARG A 24 1.62 4.45 -9.52
CA ARG A 24 1.82 5.04 -10.86
C ARG A 24 2.94 6.07 -10.89
N ARG A 25 3.12 6.83 -9.81
CA ARG A 25 4.18 7.84 -9.71
C ARG A 25 5.53 7.22 -9.37
N GLY A 26 5.56 6.25 -8.48
CA GLY A 26 6.75 5.47 -8.14
C GLY A 26 7.31 4.72 -9.34
N ALA A 27 6.44 4.13 -10.17
CA ALA A 27 6.84 3.42 -11.39
C ALA A 27 7.55 4.31 -12.42
N LYS A 28 7.40 5.65 -12.34
CA LYS A 28 8.13 6.58 -13.21
C LYS A 28 9.57 6.87 -12.73
N LEU A 29 9.91 6.49 -11.49
CA LEU A 29 11.19 6.80 -10.86
C LEU A 29 12.19 5.64 -10.95
N VAL A 30 11.70 4.43 -11.21
CA VAL A 30 12.47 3.18 -11.16
C VAL A 30 12.16 2.33 -12.39
N ASP A 31 13.10 1.46 -12.76
CA ASP A 31 12.91 0.52 -13.88
C ASP A 31 12.07 -0.70 -13.44
N ARG A 32 12.17 -1.08 -12.16
CA ARG A 32 11.39 -2.13 -11.51
C ARG A 32 10.84 -1.63 -10.18
N LEU A 33 9.53 -1.65 -10.01
CA LEU A 33 8.84 -1.31 -8.77
C LEU A 33 8.21 -2.57 -8.16
N VAL A 34 8.74 -3.00 -7.02
CA VAL A 34 8.19 -4.11 -6.24
C VAL A 34 7.16 -3.59 -5.25
N ILE A 35 5.91 -4.02 -5.39
CA ILE A 35 4.85 -3.78 -4.43
C ILE A 35 4.92 -4.86 -3.36
N GLY A 36 5.48 -4.49 -2.20
CA GLY A 36 5.68 -5.38 -1.07
C GLY A 36 4.42 -5.48 -0.23
N VAL A 37 3.64 -6.55 -0.37
CA VAL A 37 2.44 -6.77 0.44
C VAL A 37 2.84 -7.47 1.75
N THR A 38 2.70 -6.76 2.86
CA THR A 38 3.18 -7.27 4.16
C THR A 38 2.06 -7.81 5.03
N THR A 39 2.41 -8.80 5.87
CA THR A 39 1.68 -9.20 7.07
C THR A 39 2.19 -8.37 8.24
N ASN A 40 1.30 -7.62 8.90
CA ASN A 40 1.64 -6.95 10.15
C ASN A 40 0.93 -7.70 11.29
N PRO A 41 1.65 -8.39 12.19
CA PRO A 41 1.05 -9.16 13.28
C PRO A 41 0.17 -8.32 14.22
N SER A 42 0.42 -7.02 14.30
CA SER A 42 -0.36 -6.08 15.12
C SER A 42 -1.63 -5.58 14.43
N LYS A 43 -1.90 -6.00 13.19
CA LYS A 43 -3.11 -5.63 12.45
C LYS A 43 -3.97 -6.85 12.21
N ASN A 44 -5.29 -6.65 12.29
CA ASN A 44 -6.30 -7.62 11.85
C ASN A 44 -6.82 -7.17 10.48
N PRO A 45 -6.21 -7.64 9.37
CA PRO A 45 -6.67 -7.25 8.05
C PRO A 45 -8.06 -7.83 7.76
N MET A 46 -8.82 -7.12 6.94
CA MET A 46 -10.15 -7.57 6.47
C MET A 46 -10.01 -8.68 5.43
N PHE A 47 -8.95 -8.63 4.63
CA PHE A 47 -8.63 -9.60 3.58
C PHE A 47 -7.37 -10.40 3.92
N THR A 48 -7.32 -11.65 3.45
CA THR A 48 -6.13 -12.50 3.58
C THR A 48 -4.95 -11.93 2.80
N ILE A 49 -3.74 -12.47 2.99
CA ILE A 49 -2.59 -12.01 2.20
C ILE A 49 -2.77 -12.35 0.72
N GLU A 50 -3.35 -13.49 0.41
CA GLU A 50 -3.65 -13.95 -0.95
C GLU A 50 -4.65 -13.02 -1.64
N GLU A 51 -5.75 -12.67 -0.97
CA GLU A 51 -6.77 -11.75 -1.49
C GLU A 51 -6.16 -10.37 -1.77
N ARG A 52 -5.33 -9.85 -0.86
CA ARG A 52 -4.67 -8.55 -1.05
C ARG A 52 -3.66 -8.58 -2.19
N MET A 53 -2.90 -9.67 -2.31
CA MET A 53 -1.98 -9.88 -3.44
C MET A 53 -2.74 -9.90 -4.77
N GLU A 54 -3.86 -10.61 -4.84
CA GLU A 54 -4.71 -10.69 -6.05
C GLU A 54 -5.27 -9.32 -6.42
N MET A 55 -5.78 -8.56 -5.45
CA MET A 55 -6.23 -7.18 -5.67
C MET A 55 -5.09 -6.33 -6.25
N VAL A 56 -3.92 -6.34 -5.62
CA VAL A 56 -2.79 -5.50 -6.07
C VAL A 56 -2.32 -5.92 -7.46
N LEU A 57 -2.18 -7.22 -7.73
CA LEU A 57 -1.80 -7.76 -9.03
C LEU A 57 -2.77 -7.29 -10.12
N ARG A 58 -4.07 -7.45 -9.89
CA ARG A 58 -5.10 -7.03 -10.83
C ARG A 58 -5.06 -5.53 -11.10
N GLU A 59 -5.07 -4.71 -10.06
CA GLU A 59 -5.15 -3.25 -10.20
C GLU A 59 -3.88 -2.66 -10.83
N THR A 60 -2.75 -3.38 -10.79
CA THR A 60 -1.47 -2.95 -11.36
C THR A 60 -1.09 -3.60 -12.69
N ALA A 61 -1.89 -4.54 -13.20
CA ALA A 61 -1.58 -5.31 -14.41
C ALA A 61 -1.31 -4.47 -15.68
N GLY A 62 -1.86 -3.25 -15.76
CA GLY A 62 -1.64 -2.32 -16.87
C GLY A 62 -0.44 -1.37 -16.71
N ILE A 63 0.38 -1.55 -15.66
CA ILE A 63 1.53 -0.69 -15.36
C ILE A 63 2.80 -1.49 -15.59
N GLU A 64 3.63 -1.05 -16.54
CA GLU A 64 4.91 -1.69 -16.82
C GLU A 64 5.89 -1.58 -15.64
N GLY A 65 6.76 -2.58 -15.49
CA GLY A 65 7.79 -2.59 -14.45
C GLY A 65 7.28 -2.89 -13.04
N ILE A 66 6.01 -3.27 -12.86
CA ILE A 66 5.46 -3.67 -11.55
C ILE A 66 5.69 -5.16 -11.29
N GLU A 67 6.15 -5.48 -10.08
CA GLU A 67 6.13 -6.83 -9.53
C GLU A 67 5.43 -6.80 -8.16
N VAL A 68 4.59 -7.79 -7.86
CA VAL A 68 3.87 -7.85 -6.58
C VAL A 68 4.39 -9.04 -5.80
N VAL A 69 4.88 -8.80 -4.58
CA VAL A 69 5.52 -9.83 -3.76
C VAL A 69 5.05 -9.70 -2.32
N SER A 70 4.57 -10.79 -1.75
CA SER A 70 4.24 -10.85 -0.33
C SER A 70 5.51 -11.03 0.50
N PHE A 71 5.58 -10.45 1.69
CA PHE A 71 6.68 -10.71 2.60
C PHE A 71 6.27 -10.66 4.07
N ASP A 72 6.90 -11.51 4.86
CA ASP A 72 6.78 -11.59 6.31
C ASP A 72 8.18 -11.51 6.95
N SER A 73 8.80 -10.33 6.84
CA SER A 73 10.14 -10.08 7.39
C SER A 73 10.35 -8.58 7.62
N LEU A 74 11.50 -8.21 8.19
CA LEU A 74 11.94 -6.82 8.20
C LEU A 74 11.97 -6.24 6.78
N LEU A 75 11.51 -4.99 6.64
CA LEU A 75 11.42 -4.28 5.36
C LEU A 75 12.79 -4.17 4.70
N MET A 76 13.84 -3.80 5.44
CA MET A 76 15.18 -3.63 4.87
C MET A 76 15.74 -4.94 4.32
N GLY A 77 15.58 -6.05 5.06
CA GLY A 77 16.00 -7.36 4.57
C GLY A 77 15.18 -7.83 3.36
N PHE A 78 13.88 -7.48 3.30
CA PHE A 78 13.08 -7.71 2.10
C PHE A 78 13.61 -6.88 0.91
N ALA A 79 13.85 -5.58 1.11
CA ALA A 79 14.36 -4.68 0.09
C ALA A 79 15.71 -5.15 -0.48
N GLU A 80 16.61 -5.62 0.38
CA GLU A 80 17.90 -6.22 -0.03
C GLU A 80 17.71 -7.46 -0.91
N ARG A 81 16.83 -8.39 -0.52
CA ARG A 81 16.54 -9.60 -1.32
C ARG A 81 15.93 -9.26 -2.69
N GLN A 82 15.22 -8.14 -2.78
CA GLN A 82 14.69 -7.63 -4.03
C GLN A 82 15.72 -6.87 -4.88
N GLY A 83 16.94 -6.62 -4.36
CA GLY A 83 17.94 -5.79 -5.02
C GLY A 83 17.54 -4.31 -5.08
N ALA A 84 16.69 -3.85 -4.16
CA ALA A 84 16.18 -2.49 -4.14
C ALA A 84 17.22 -1.51 -3.60
N THR A 85 17.28 -0.33 -4.21
CA THR A 85 18.07 0.81 -3.74
C THR A 85 17.19 1.93 -3.21
N MET A 86 15.86 1.76 -3.30
CA MET A 86 14.88 2.77 -2.89
C MET A 86 13.67 2.12 -2.21
N ILE A 87 13.22 2.73 -1.13
CA ILE A 87 11.90 2.50 -0.53
C ILE A 87 11.03 3.70 -0.89
N ILE A 88 9.94 3.47 -1.60
CA ILE A 88 8.97 4.51 -1.95
C ILE A 88 7.87 4.50 -0.90
N ARG A 89 7.48 5.69 -0.41
CA ARG A 89 6.40 5.88 0.56
C ARG A 89 5.50 7.04 0.13
N GLY A 90 4.22 6.94 0.45
CA GLY A 90 3.26 8.03 0.25
C GLY A 90 3.13 8.86 1.52
N LEU A 91 3.12 10.19 1.40
CA LEU A 91 2.78 11.11 2.48
C LEU A 91 1.46 11.81 2.18
N ARG A 92 0.51 11.77 3.12
CA ARG A 92 -0.81 12.41 2.94
C ARG A 92 -0.94 13.70 3.73
N ALA A 93 -0.57 13.66 5.00
CA ALA A 93 -0.69 14.77 5.93
C ALA A 93 0.49 14.81 6.92
N VAL A 94 0.58 15.90 7.69
CA VAL A 94 1.63 16.11 8.71
C VAL A 94 1.73 14.94 9.71
N ALA A 95 0.60 14.33 10.08
CA ALA A 95 0.60 13.20 11.02
C ALA A 95 1.27 11.94 10.47
N ASP A 96 1.22 11.68 9.16
CA ASP A 96 1.96 10.58 8.55
C ASP A 96 3.47 10.87 8.56
N PHE A 97 3.85 12.14 8.40
CA PHE A 97 5.25 12.54 8.30
C PHE A 97 6.05 12.18 9.55
N GLU A 98 5.52 12.38 10.75
CA GLU A 98 6.28 12.08 11.98
C GLU A 98 6.61 10.58 12.08
N TYR A 99 5.62 9.72 11.85
CA TYR A 99 5.83 8.27 11.84
C TYR A 99 6.81 7.84 10.75
N GLU A 100 6.61 8.34 9.52
CA GLU A 100 7.45 8.00 8.38
C GLU A 100 8.89 8.53 8.52
N TYR A 101 9.07 9.71 9.11
CA TYR A 101 10.37 10.31 9.40
C TYR A 101 11.17 9.45 10.38
N GLN A 102 10.54 9.00 11.47
CA GLN A 102 11.17 8.09 12.42
C GLN A 102 11.54 6.76 11.75
N MET A 103 10.63 6.18 10.99
CA MET A 103 10.88 4.92 10.27
C MET A 103 12.01 5.04 9.25
N ALA A 104 12.07 6.14 8.50
CA ALA A 104 13.16 6.40 7.56
C ALA A 104 14.52 6.51 8.27
N GLY A 105 14.59 7.24 9.39
CA GLY A 105 15.81 7.36 10.19
C GLY A 105 16.27 6.02 10.77
N MET A 106 15.34 5.16 11.21
CA MET A 106 15.67 3.81 11.68
C MET A 106 16.14 2.90 10.53
N ASN A 107 15.46 2.93 9.38
CA ASN A 107 15.84 2.15 8.21
C ASN A 107 17.23 2.53 7.70
N GLN A 108 17.57 3.83 7.70
CA GLN A 108 18.90 4.31 7.30
C GLN A 108 20.00 3.78 8.23
N GLN A 109 19.75 3.68 9.54
CA GLN A 109 20.70 3.08 10.48
C GLN A 109 20.88 1.57 10.26
N LEU A 110 19.84 0.87 9.77
CA LEU A 110 19.92 -0.55 9.46
C LEU A 110 20.68 -0.81 8.14
N ASN A 111 20.43 0.01 7.12
CA ASN A 111 21.14 -0.06 5.84
C ASN A 111 21.07 1.30 5.12
N ASP A 112 22.21 1.97 5.05
CA ASP A 112 22.39 3.30 4.46
C ASP A 112 22.53 3.29 2.92
N LYS A 113 22.52 2.10 2.29
CA LYS A 113 22.57 1.95 0.82
C LYS A 113 21.19 2.02 0.17
N ILE A 114 20.12 2.01 0.97
CA ILE A 114 18.73 2.03 0.50
C ILE A 114 18.09 3.34 0.94
N GLU A 115 17.79 4.19 -0.03
CA GLU A 115 17.19 5.51 0.22
C GLU A 115 15.68 5.41 0.43
N THR A 116 15.12 6.21 1.34
CA THR A 116 13.66 6.35 1.46
C THR A 116 13.19 7.60 0.70
N VAL A 117 12.30 7.40 -0.28
CA VAL A 117 11.74 8.45 -1.14
C VAL A 117 10.27 8.64 -0.80
N PHE A 118 9.92 9.87 -0.41
CA PHE A 118 8.55 10.25 -0.11
C PHE A 118 7.88 10.94 -1.29
N LEU A 119 6.70 10.45 -1.65
CA LEU A 119 5.81 11.07 -2.63
C LEU A 119 4.60 11.66 -1.90
N MET A 120 4.44 12.98 -1.97
CA MET A 120 3.23 13.64 -1.51
C MET A 120 2.05 13.15 -2.35
N ALA A 121 1.04 12.55 -1.74
CA ALA A 121 -0.16 12.09 -2.42
C ALA A 121 -0.91 13.28 -3.08
N ASP A 122 -1.56 13.01 -4.21
CA ASP A 122 -2.47 13.98 -4.83
C ASP A 122 -3.47 14.52 -3.80
N VAL A 123 -3.69 15.84 -3.79
CA VAL A 123 -4.53 16.53 -2.79
C VAL A 123 -5.94 15.93 -2.72
N SER A 124 -6.50 15.50 -3.85
CA SER A 124 -7.82 14.87 -3.90
C SER A 124 -7.87 13.47 -3.26
N LEU A 125 -6.71 12.82 -3.10
CA LEU A 125 -6.56 11.46 -2.58
C LEU A 125 -5.97 11.42 -1.17
N GLN A 126 -5.39 12.52 -0.68
CA GLN A 126 -4.80 12.63 0.67
C GLN A 126 -5.71 12.13 1.80
N PRO A 127 -7.03 12.38 1.81
CA PRO A 127 -7.88 11.90 2.91
C PRO A 127 -8.05 10.37 2.94
N ILE A 128 -7.71 9.66 1.86
CA ILE A 128 -8.00 8.24 1.72
C ILE A 128 -7.06 7.42 2.60
N ALA A 129 -7.66 6.62 3.49
CA ALA A 129 -6.98 5.63 4.31
C ALA A 129 -7.76 4.32 4.24
N SER A 130 -7.10 3.18 4.01
CA SER A 130 -7.81 1.88 3.99
C SER A 130 -8.58 1.61 5.27
N ARG A 131 -8.08 2.09 6.43
CA ARG A 131 -8.81 2.04 7.71
C ARG A 131 -10.16 2.75 7.63
N LEU A 132 -10.19 3.96 7.09
CA LEU A 132 -11.42 4.76 6.94
C LEU A 132 -12.34 4.18 5.89
N VAL A 133 -11.79 3.66 4.77
CA VAL A 133 -12.56 2.95 3.75
C VAL A 133 -13.32 1.77 4.36
N LYS A 134 -12.64 0.92 5.13
CA LYS A 134 -13.27 -0.22 5.82
C LYS A 134 -14.32 0.23 6.83
N GLU A 135 -14.03 1.29 7.59
CA GLU A 135 -14.97 1.86 8.56
C GLU A 135 -16.26 2.33 7.88
N ILE A 136 -16.14 3.15 6.83
CA ILE A 136 -17.29 3.63 6.04
C ILE A 136 -18.11 2.46 5.49
N ALA A 137 -17.45 1.46 4.89
CA ALA A 137 -18.13 0.31 4.31
C ALA A 137 -18.87 -0.53 5.36
N LEU A 138 -18.25 -0.77 6.52
CA LEU A 138 -18.86 -1.53 7.63
C LEU A 138 -20.14 -0.87 8.16
N TYR A 139 -20.22 0.46 8.12
CA TYR A 139 -21.42 1.23 8.51
C TYR A 139 -22.34 1.56 7.32
N GLY A 140 -22.18 0.88 6.18
CA GLY A 140 -23.07 1.01 5.02
C GLY A 140 -22.88 2.28 4.18
N GLY A 141 -21.78 3.00 4.37
CA GLY A 141 -21.43 4.15 3.54
C GLY A 141 -20.82 3.74 2.19
N ASP A 142 -20.96 4.61 1.20
CA ASP A 142 -20.45 4.40 -0.15
C ASP A 142 -18.95 4.72 -0.26
N ILE A 143 -18.16 3.76 -0.74
CA ILE A 143 -16.71 3.88 -0.90
C ILE A 143 -16.22 3.98 -2.35
N ARG A 144 -17.12 4.05 -3.35
CA ARG A 144 -16.75 4.08 -4.78
C ARG A 144 -15.77 5.18 -5.15
N LYS A 145 -15.74 6.28 -4.39
CA LYS A 145 -14.82 7.41 -4.59
C LYS A 145 -13.41 7.17 -4.04
N PHE A 146 -13.17 6.08 -3.33
CA PHE A 146 -11.92 5.85 -2.57
C PHE A 146 -11.14 4.64 -3.04
N VAL A 147 -11.78 3.70 -3.74
CA VAL A 147 -11.19 2.45 -4.20
C VAL A 147 -11.51 2.18 -5.68
N PRO A 148 -10.73 1.35 -6.36
CA PRO A 148 -11.10 0.84 -7.68
C PRO A 148 -12.44 0.09 -7.67
N ALA A 149 -13.11 0.02 -8.83
CA ALA A 149 -14.46 -0.53 -8.94
C ALA A 149 -14.56 -2.01 -8.52
N GLN A 150 -13.56 -2.83 -8.87
CA GLN A 150 -13.53 -4.23 -8.47
C GLN A 150 -13.27 -4.39 -6.96
N VAL A 151 -12.36 -3.58 -6.41
CA VAL A 151 -12.12 -3.53 -4.96
C VAL A 151 -13.37 -3.09 -4.19
N HIS A 152 -14.16 -2.17 -4.72
CA HIS A 152 -15.45 -1.81 -4.13
C HIS A 152 -16.38 -3.02 -4.02
N ALA A 153 -16.50 -3.83 -5.10
CA ALA A 153 -17.33 -5.03 -5.08
C ALA A 153 -16.83 -6.04 -4.04
N GLU A 154 -15.53 -6.31 -4.00
CA GLU A 154 -14.91 -7.23 -3.03
C GLU A 154 -15.13 -6.78 -1.57
N VAL A 155 -15.06 -5.47 -1.30
CA VAL A 155 -15.35 -4.92 0.02
C VAL A 155 -16.84 -5.04 0.36
N ALA A 156 -17.73 -4.79 -0.60
CA ALA A 156 -19.17 -4.96 -0.39
C ALA A 156 -19.51 -6.41 -0.03
N ASP A 157 -19.01 -7.37 -0.82
CA ASP A 157 -19.21 -8.81 -0.59
C ASP A 157 -18.63 -9.23 0.78
N ARG A 158 -17.45 -8.73 1.13
CA ARG A 158 -16.83 -9.00 2.43
C ARG A 158 -17.67 -8.45 3.59
N VAL A 159 -18.20 -7.24 3.46
CA VAL A 159 -19.07 -6.62 4.47
C VAL A 159 -20.37 -7.39 4.64
N GLU A 160 -20.98 -7.87 3.56
CA GLU A 160 -22.17 -8.73 3.65
C GLU A 160 -21.87 -10.06 4.35
N ALA A 161 -20.72 -10.67 4.06
CA ALA A 161 -20.31 -11.93 4.68
C ALA A 161 -20.02 -11.82 6.19
N ILE A 162 -19.41 -10.71 6.64
CA ILE A 162 -19.03 -10.52 8.07
C ILE A 162 -20.07 -9.76 8.89
N GLY A 163 -21.11 -9.23 8.24
CA GLY A 163 -22.16 -8.43 8.86
C GLY A 163 -21.82 -6.93 8.93
N ARG A 164 -22.83 -6.11 8.62
CA ARG A 164 -22.76 -4.65 8.83
C ARG A 164 -22.79 -4.32 10.31
N LYS A 165 -22.19 -3.19 10.67
CA LYS A 165 -22.23 -2.61 12.01
C LYS A 165 -23.27 -1.50 12.08
N GLY A 166 -23.81 -1.27 13.29
CA GLY A 166 -24.71 -0.15 13.56
C GLY A 166 -26.10 -0.27 12.92
N THR A 167 -26.57 -1.50 12.71
CA THR A 167 -27.93 -1.79 12.21
C THR A 167 -28.94 -1.98 13.35
N ASP A 168 -28.69 -1.38 14.52
CA ASP A 168 -29.59 -1.38 15.68
C ASP A 168 -30.82 -0.49 15.44
#